data_AF-A0A7V2HIP3-F1
#
_entry.id   AF-A0A7V2HIP3-F1
#
_cell.length_a   1.000
_cell.length_b   1.000
_cell.length_c   1.000
_cell.angle_alpha   90.00
_cell.angle_beta   90.00
_cell.angle_gamma   90.00
#
_symmetry.space_group_name_H-M   'P 1'
#
loop_
_entity.id
_entity.type
_entity.pdbx_description
1 polymer ?
#
loop_
_entity_poly.entity_id
_entity_poly.type
_entity_poly.pdbx_seq_one_letter_code
_entity_poly.pdbx_strand_id
1 'polypeptide(L)'
;MSVYTCYDMVADCKSGKAEGYAFLVRQIVPALRLLVKHYGGDEASLRALIVSLRAMEDLEPVGEREFVARVRPRVLECCRFRPGEAQSLDPAVFEEALEELTFLERQLVWCETMGCDSAESARRLRVSPETAVRAREKALELLRGKMDAWNRSVITDNAGTLVGHARRTPPAEPIPFRRYLDFIDGRLTWQNREEVERLVSASWYEVDQLCVVREADDAVQGARPLEADEAAGYLDLLGVKPPRRSFWKRLVRG
;
A
#
# COMPACT_ATOMS: atom_id res chain seq x y z
N MET A 1 -9.52 23.07 19.65
CA MET A 1 -9.80 22.94 18.20
C MET A 1 -9.38 21.54 17.83
N SER A 2 -10.31 20.63 17.52
CA SER A 2 -9.95 19.27 17.11
C SER A 2 -9.28 19.31 15.74
N VAL A 3 -8.24 18.51 15.56
CA VAL A 3 -7.57 18.34 14.26
C VAL A 3 -8.49 17.50 13.37
N TYR A 4 -8.78 17.95 12.16
CA TYR A 4 -9.56 17.17 11.18
C TYR A 4 -8.69 16.04 10.62
N THR A 5 -9.18 14.82 10.68
CA THR A 5 -8.42 13.61 10.37
C THR A 5 -9.03 12.81 9.23
N CYS A 6 -8.32 11.76 8.79
CA CYS A 6 -8.86 10.79 7.83
C CYS A 6 -10.15 10.10 8.33
N TYR A 7 -10.31 9.91 9.65
CA TYR A 7 -11.56 9.39 10.22
C TYR A 7 -12.73 10.33 9.94
N ASP A 8 -12.55 11.63 10.18
CA ASP A 8 -13.56 12.66 9.91
C ASP A 8 -13.87 12.75 8.41
N MET A 9 -12.82 12.70 7.58
CA MET A 9 -12.94 12.69 6.12
C MET A 9 -13.82 11.55 5.63
N VAL A 10 -13.61 10.29 6.05
CA VAL A 10 -14.43 9.16 5.60
C VAL A 10 -15.89 9.37 5.99
N ALA A 11 -16.15 9.75 7.25
CA ALA A 11 -17.50 10.00 7.74
C ALA A 11 -18.23 11.12 6.97
N ASP A 12 -17.50 12.19 6.65
CA ASP A 12 -18.03 13.34 5.92
C ASP A 12 -18.26 13.04 4.44
N CYS A 13 -17.35 12.28 3.79
CA CYS A 13 -17.54 11.81 2.42
C CYS A 13 -18.79 10.92 2.31
N LYS A 14 -18.96 9.94 3.23
CA LYS A 14 -20.17 9.10 3.31
C LYS A 14 -21.44 9.93 3.49
N SER A 15 -21.34 11.05 4.22
CA SER A 15 -22.45 11.98 4.44
C SER A 15 -22.63 13.01 3.30
N GLY A 16 -21.87 12.91 2.21
CA GLY A 16 -21.94 13.82 1.07
C GLY A 16 -21.44 15.25 1.36
N LYS A 17 -20.66 15.46 2.43
CA LYS A 17 -20.17 16.79 2.82
C LYS A 17 -18.94 17.18 2.02
N ALA A 18 -18.94 18.41 1.50
CA ALA A 18 -17.84 18.96 0.69
C ALA A 18 -16.49 18.99 1.42
N GLU A 19 -16.48 19.14 2.75
CA GLU A 19 -15.26 19.20 3.55
C GLU A 19 -14.46 17.89 3.52
N GLY A 20 -15.15 16.74 3.59
CA GLY A 20 -14.51 15.42 3.46
C GLY A 20 -13.85 15.26 2.10
N TYR A 21 -14.55 15.61 1.02
CA TYR A 21 -13.97 15.53 -0.33
C TYR A 21 -12.81 16.52 -0.54
N ALA A 22 -12.88 17.71 0.05
CA ALA A 22 -11.76 18.67 0.05
C ALA A 22 -10.53 18.10 0.75
N PHE A 23 -10.71 17.42 1.88
CA PHE A 23 -9.62 16.75 2.58
C PHE A 23 -9.07 15.57 1.77
N LEU A 24 -9.93 14.69 1.25
CA LEU A 24 -9.55 13.57 0.38
C LEU A 24 -8.67 14.04 -0.78
N VAL A 25 -9.14 15.04 -1.53
CA VAL A 25 -8.40 15.58 -2.67
C VAL A 25 -7.08 16.21 -2.24
N ARG A 26 -7.08 17.00 -1.17
CA ARG A 26 -5.89 17.75 -0.81
C ARG A 26 -4.81 16.89 -0.15
N GLN A 27 -5.21 15.99 0.74
CA GLN A 27 -4.29 15.26 1.61
C GLN A 27 -4.03 13.83 1.11
N ILE A 28 -5.06 13.14 0.61
CA ILE A 28 -4.97 11.71 0.31
C ILE A 28 -4.64 11.42 -1.16
N VAL A 29 -5.21 12.17 -2.11
CA VAL A 29 -4.93 12.00 -3.55
C VAL A 29 -3.44 12.04 -3.88
N PRO A 30 -2.58 12.87 -3.26
CA PRO A 30 -1.14 12.80 -3.49
C PRO A 30 -0.52 11.43 -3.19
N ALA A 31 -0.92 10.76 -2.10
CA ALA A 31 -0.45 9.41 -1.78
C ALA A 31 -0.97 8.40 -2.80
N LEU A 32 -2.25 8.51 -3.18
CA LEU A 32 -2.84 7.65 -4.22
C LEU A 32 -2.18 7.84 -5.58
N ARG A 33 -1.75 9.06 -5.93
CA ARG A 33 -0.99 9.36 -7.15
C ARG A 33 0.35 8.63 -7.17
N LEU A 34 1.04 8.56 -6.03
CA LEU A 34 2.30 7.80 -5.94
C LEU A 34 2.06 6.31 -6.19
N LEU A 35 0.99 5.73 -5.62
CA LEU A 35 0.62 4.34 -5.90
C LEU A 35 0.21 4.13 -7.36
N VAL A 36 -0.59 5.03 -7.94
CA VAL A 36 -0.98 4.95 -9.37
C VAL A 36 0.26 4.93 -10.25
N LYS A 37 1.22 5.84 -10.00
CA LYS A 37 2.49 5.88 -10.74
C LYS A 37 3.30 4.60 -10.56
N HIS A 38 3.38 4.07 -9.35
CA HIS A 38 4.07 2.81 -9.05
C HIS A 38 3.53 1.65 -9.90
N TYR A 39 2.20 1.53 -9.98
CA TYR A 39 1.55 0.48 -10.76
C TYR A 39 1.42 0.81 -12.26
N GLY A 40 2.18 1.79 -12.77
CA GLY A 40 2.24 2.14 -14.19
C GLY A 40 1.00 2.88 -14.72
N GLY A 41 0.12 3.33 -13.83
CA GLY A 41 -1.03 4.16 -14.20
C GLY A 41 -0.67 5.61 -14.48
N ASP A 42 -1.60 6.31 -15.11
CA ASP A 42 -1.46 7.71 -15.51
C ASP A 42 -2.51 8.61 -14.83
N GLU A 43 -2.62 9.85 -15.28
CA GLU A 43 -3.62 10.80 -14.79
C GLU A 43 -5.06 10.30 -15.03
N ALA A 44 -5.32 9.54 -16.10
CA ALA A 44 -6.65 8.97 -16.34
C ALA A 44 -6.97 7.87 -15.30
N SER A 45 -6.02 7.02 -14.96
CA SER A 45 -6.15 6.05 -13.85
C SER A 45 -6.41 6.74 -12.51
N LEU A 46 -5.70 7.84 -12.21
CA LEU A 46 -5.92 8.61 -10.98
C LEU A 46 -7.31 9.24 -10.94
N ARG A 47 -7.79 9.82 -12.04
CA ARG A 47 -9.14 10.40 -12.13
C ARG A 47 -10.22 9.34 -11.97
N ALA A 48 -10.07 8.19 -12.62
CA ALA A 48 -10.98 7.05 -12.47
C ALA A 48 -11.03 6.57 -11.01
N LEU A 49 -9.87 6.47 -10.35
CA LEU A 49 -9.77 6.13 -8.94
C LEU A 49 -10.52 7.14 -8.06
N ILE A 50 -10.30 8.45 -8.26
CA ILE A 50 -11.00 9.50 -7.50
C ILE A 50 -12.51 9.39 -7.66
N VAL A 51 -13.01 9.16 -8.88
CA VAL A 51 -14.44 8.96 -9.13
C VAL A 51 -14.95 7.70 -8.43
N SER A 52 -14.18 6.61 -8.42
CA SER A 52 -14.55 5.39 -7.70
C SER A 52 -14.67 5.58 -6.18
N LEU A 53 -13.97 6.58 -5.63
CA LEU A 53 -14.00 6.93 -4.22
C LEU A 53 -15.19 7.81 -3.84
N ARG A 54 -16.07 8.17 -4.77
CA ARG A 54 -17.22 9.02 -4.46
C ARG A 54 -18.21 8.36 -3.48
N ALA A 55 -18.47 7.06 -3.63
CA ALA A 55 -19.49 6.38 -2.82
C ALA A 55 -19.01 6.08 -1.38
N MET A 56 -17.72 5.78 -1.17
CA MET A 56 -17.12 5.40 0.12
C MET A 56 -17.86 4.33 0.94
N GLU A 57 -18.89 3.65 0.41
CA GLU A 57 -19.85 2.86 1.19
C GLU A 57 -19.19 1.71 1.96
N ASP A 58 -18.23 1.03 1.33
CA ASP A 58 -17.47 -0.12 1.81
C ASP A 58 -16.23 0.25 2.65
N LEU A 59 -15.94 1.54 2.85
CA LEU A 59 -14.76 1.99 3.58
C LEU A 59 -15.12 2.45 4.99
N GLU A 60 -14.61 1.77 6.01
CA GLU A 60 -14.76 2.22 7.40
C GLU A 60 -13.89 3.44 7.70
N PRO A 61 -14.32 4.33 8.63
CA PRO A 61 -13.46 5.40 9.13
C PRO A 61 -12.20 4.83 9.79
N VAL A 62 -11.05 5.11 9.19
CA VAL A 62 -9.75 4.62 9.64
C VAL A 62 -8.67 5.71 9.55
N GLY A 63 -7.48 5.42 10.07
CA GLY A 63 -6.32 6.29 9.91
C GLY A 63 -5.83 6.33 8.46
N GLU A 64 -5.11 7.39 8.10
CA GLU A 64 -4.67 7.67 6.73
C GLU A 64 -3.94 6.52 6.04
N ARG A 65 -2.95 5.90 6.71
CA ARG A 65 -2.18 4.78 6.14
C ARG A 65 -3.06 3.54 5.91
N GLU A 66 -4.00 3.29 6.81
CA GLU A 66 -4.96 2.19 6.66
C GLU A 66 -5.95 2.46 5.53
N PHE A 67 -6.41 3.71 5.40
CA PHE A 67 -7.26 4.13 4.29
C PHE A 67 -6.57 3.89 2.95
N VAL A 68 -5.32 4.35 2.81
CA VAL A 68 -4.52 4.14 1.59
C VAL A 68 -4.32 2.66 1.29
N ALA A 69 -4.00 1.85 2.30
CA ALA A 69 -3.87 0.39 2.14
C ALA A 69 -5.18 -0.27 1.69
N ARG A 70 -6.33 0.13 2.25
CA ARG A 70 -7.66 -0.39 1.87
C ARG A 70 -8.10 0.05 0.47
N VAL A 71 -7.64 1.21 -0.01
CA VAL A 71 -7.92 1.71 -1.36
C VAL A 71 -7.02 1.05 -2.42
N ARG A 72 -5.89 0.45 -2.02
CA ARG A 72 -4.93 -0.21 -2.93
C ARG A 72 -5.58 -1.14 -3.97
N PRO A 73 -6.54 -2.03 -3.67
CA PRO A 73 -7.17 -2.87 -4.69
C PRO A 73 -7.81 -2.06 -5.83
N ARG A 74 -8.43 -0.91 -5.53
CA ARG A 74 -9.00 -0.02 -6.55
C ARG A 74 -7.92 0.67 -7.38
N VAL A 75 -6.77 0.98 -6.78
CA VAL A 75 -5.60 1.49 -7.51
C VAL A 75 -5.16 0.47 -8.56
N LEU A 76 -4.98 -0.79 -8.15
CA LEU A 76 -4.58 -1.86 -9.06
C LEU A 76 -5.57 -2.05 -10.21
N GLU A 77 -6.87 -2.00 -9.91
CA GLU A 77 -7.93 -2.09 -10.92
C GLU A 77 -7.88 -0.91 -11.91
N CYS A 78 -7.79 0.33 -11.42
CA CYS A 78 -7.74 1.55 -12.25
C CYS A 78 -6.46 1.63 -13.10
N CYS A 79 -5.35 1.07 -12.62
CA CYS A 79 -4.10 0.97 -13.38
C CYS A 79 -4.10 -0.23 -14.34
N ARG A 80 -5.14 -1.08 -14.30
CA ARG A 80 -5.20 -2.37 -15.00
C ARG A 80 -3.96 -3.22 -14.72
N PHE A 81 -3.42 -3.11 -13.51
CA PHE A 81 -2.26 -3.87 -13.11
C PHE A 81 -2.59 -5.37 -13.17
N ARG A 82 -1.71 -6.15 -13.80
CA ARG A 82 -1.82 -7.60 -13.91
C ARG A 82 -0.50 -8.19 -13.40
N PRO A 83 -0.49 -8.79 -12.21
CA PRO A 83 0.68 -9.51 -11.76
C PRO A 83 0.94 -10.73 -12.65
N GLY A 84 2.16 -11.24 -12.69
CA GLY A 84 2.48 -12.41 -13.49
C GLY A 84 1.74 -13.67 -13.03
N GLU A 85 1.32 -14.51 -13.98
CA GLU A 85 0.56 -15.74 -13.75
C GLU A 85 1.14 -16.93 -14.53
N ALA A 86 2.45 -17.01 -14.69
CA ALA A 86 3.14 -18.03 -15.48
C ALA A 86 2.91 -19.47 -14.99
N GLN A 87 2.39 -19.67 -13.76
CA GLN A 87 2.13 -20.97 -13.11
C GLN A 87 3.32 -21.94 -13.15
N SER A 88 4.53 -21.42 -13.34
CA SER A 88 5.77 -22.20 -13.46
C SER A 88 6.43 -22.45 -12.11
N LEU A 89 5.92 -21.81 -11.05
CA LEU A 89 6.38 -21.95 -9.67
C LEU A 89 5.20 -22.35 -8.80
N ASP A 90 5.25 -23.58 -8.27
CA ASP A 90 4.31 -24.05 -7.26
C ASP A 90 4.51 -23.25 -5.95
N PRO A 91 3.44 -22.65 -5.37
CA PRO A 91 3.53 -21.99 -4.08
C PRO A 91 4.20 -22.85 -3.00
N ALA A 92 3.92 -24.15 -2.91
CA ALA A 92 4.53 -25.01 -1.88
C ALA A 92 6.06 -25.08 -2.04
N VAL A 93 6.55 -25.14 -3.29
CA VAL A 93 7.99 -25.10 -3.60
C VAL A 93 8.58 -23.74 -3.24
N PHE A 94 7.86 -22.65 -3.49
CA PHE A 94 8.29 -21.30 -3.08
C PHE A 94 8.41 -21.19 -1.56
N GLU A 95 7.42 -21.69 -0.82
CA GLU A 95 7.43 -21.65 0.65
C GLU A 95 8.58 -22.46 1.25
N GLU A 96 8.77 -23.69 0.76
CA GLU A 96 9.86 -24.57 1.20
C GLU A 96 11.23 -23.98 0.85
N ALA A 97 11.43 -23.50 -0.39
CA ALA A 97 12.71 -22.96 -0.83
C ALA A 97 13.16 -21.76 0.01
N LEU A 98 12.21 -20.93 0.46
CA LEU A 98 12.48 -19.66 1.12
C LEU A 98 12.31 -19.71 2.64
N GLU A 99 12.26 -20.91 3.23
CA GLU A 99 12.17 -21.11 4.68
C GLU A 99 13.37 -20.46 5.42
N GLU A 100 14.57 -20.53 4.84
CA GLU A 100 15.81 -19.99 5.41
C GLU A 100 15.96 -18.46 5.28
N LEU A 101 14.99 -17.78 4.66
CA LEU A 101 15.01 -16.32 4.59
C LEU A 101 14.65 -15.72 5.95
N THR A 102 15.46 -14.75 6.38
CA THR A 102 15.17 -13.97 7.58
C THR A 102 13.89 -13.13 7.40
N PHE A 103 13.32 -12.66 8.51
CA PHE A 103 12.17 -11.75 8.52
C PHE A 103 12.29 -10.58 7.53
N LEU A 104 13.48 -9.96 7.45
CA LEU A 104 13.73 -8.84 6.54
C LEU A 104 13.84 -9.29 5.08
N GLU A 105 14.58 -10.38 4.82
CA GLU A 105 14.76 -10.92 3.47
C GLU A 105 13.42 -11.32 2.83
N ARG A 106 12.52 -11.95 3.61
CA ARG A 106 11.17 -12.32 3.15
C ARG A 106 10.39 -11.12 2.63
N GLN A 107 10.42 -9.99 3.35
CA GLN A 107 9.75 -8.76 2.91
C GLN A 107 10.40 -8.15 1.66
N LEU A 108 11.74 -8.12 1.60
CA LEU A 108 12.49 -7.59 0.45
C LEU A 108 12.16 -8.37 -0.83
N VAL A 109 12.09 -9.69 -0.73
CA VAL A 109 11.76 -10.59 -1.84
C VAL A 109 10.27 -10.49 -2.20
N TRP A 110 9.38 -10.43 -1.21
CA TRP A 110 7.94 -10.34 -1.46
C TRP A 110 7.56 -9.04 -2.20
N CYS A 111 8.30 -7.95 -2.02
CA CYS A 111 8.08 -6.71 -2.76
C CYS A 111 8.15 -6.88 -4.29
N GLU A 112 8.86 -7.89 -4.82
CA GLU A 112 8.87 -8.18 -6.27
C GLU A 112 7.48 -8.60 -6.77
N THR A 113 6.65 -9.22 -5.92
CA THR A 113 5.26 -9.56 -6.26
C THR A 113 4.36 -8.31 -6.40
N MET A 114 4.81 -7.19 -5.82
CA MET A 114 4.16 -5.89 -5.88
C MET A 114 4.76 -4.99 -6.97
N GLY A 115 5.58 -5.54 -7.87
CA GLY A 115 6.22 -4.80 -8.97
C GLY A 115 7.40 -3.93 -8.56
N CYS A 116 7.93 -4.10 -7.35
CA CYS A 116 9.08 -3.33 -6.89
C CYS A 116 10.38 -3.93 -7.40
N ASP A 117 11.33 -3.07 -7.81
CA ASP A 117 12.73 -3.48 -7.95
C ASP A 117 13.46 -3.49 -6.59
N SER A 118 14.70 -3.97 -6.58
CA SER A 118 15.52 -4.02 -5.36
C SER A 118 15.82 -2.65 -4.76
N ALA A 119 15.93 -1.60 -5.57
CA ALA A 119 16.20 -0.26 -5.07
C ALA A 119 14.95 0.33 -4.39
N GLU A 120 13.77 0.06 -4.94
CA GLU A 120 12.50 0.45 -4.36
C GLU A 120 12.20 -0.30 -3.07
N SER A 121 12.39 -1.63 -3.04
CA SER A 121 12.20 -2.41 -1.81
C SER A 121 13.17 -1.95 -0.71
N ALA A 122 14.44 -1.66 -1.05
CA ALA A 122 15.41 -1.10 -0.10
C ALA A 122 14.95 0.23 0.50
N ARG A 123 14.49 1.18 -0.33
CA ARG A 123 13.97 2.47 0.14
C ARG A 123 12.78 2.29 1.08
N ARG A 124 11.79 1.47 0.67
CA ARG A 124 10.57 1.22 1.42
C ARG A 124 10.83 0.56 2.78
N LEU A 125 11.81 -0.34 2.84
CA LEU A 125 12.20 -1.00 4.08
C LEU A 125 13.30 -0.24 4.86
N ARG A 126 13.79 0.89 4.33
CA ARG A 126 14.85 1.73 4.92
C ARG A 126 16.15 0.97 5.21
N VAL A 127 16.56 0.14 4.24
CA VAL A 127 17.82 -0.61 4.25
C VAL A 127 18.70 -0.18 3.08
N SER A 128 19.95 -0.66 3.05
CA SER A 128 20.83 -0.34 1.92
C SER A 128 20.39 -1.10 0.65
N PRO A 129 20.60 -0.53 -0.55
CA PRO A 129 20.33 -1.22 -1.82
C PRO A 129 21.04 -2.57 -1.92
N GLU A 130 22.27 -2.67 -1.38
CA GLU A 130 23.05 -3.91 -1.37
C GLU A 130 22.38 -5.02 -0.56
N THR A 131 21.72 -4.67 0.56
CA THR A 131 20.94 -5.63 1.35
C THR A 131 19.79 -6.22 0.53
N ALA A 132 19.07 -5.39 -0.22
CA ALA A 132 17.97 -5.85 -1.06
C ALA A 132 18.45 -6.73 -2.22
N VAL A 133 19.54 -6.35 -2.88
CA VAL A 133 20.15 -7.15 -3.96
C VAL A 133 20.60 -8.52 -3.43
N ARG A 134 21.28 -8.56 -2.28
CA ARG A 134 21.73 -9.83 -1.68
C ARG A 134 20.57 -10.72 -1.25
N ALA A 135 19.53 -10.16 -0.65
CA ALA A 135 18.33 -10.91 -0.28
C ALA A 135 17.67 -11.55 -1.51
N ARG A 136 17.58 -10.77 -2.60
CA ARG A 136 17.07 -11.24 -3.89
C ARG A 136 17.93 -12.33 -4.50
N GLU A 137 19.25 -12.16 -4.54
CA GLU A 137 20.18 -13.16 -5.07
C GLU A 137 20.09 -14.48 -4.30
N LYS A 138 20.10 -14.41 -2.96
CA LYS A 138 19.90 -15.57 -2.09
C LYS A 138 18.59 -16.30 -2.41
N ALA A 139 17.47 -15.58 -2.50
CA ALA A 139 16.17 -16.17 -2.81
C ALA A 139 16.14 -16.85 -4.19
N LEU A 140 16.73 -16.21 -5.19
CA LEU A 140 16.80 -16.77 -6.54
C LEU A 140 17.69 -18.03 -6.61
N GLU A 141 18.78 -18.08 -5.84
CA GLU A 141 19.64 -19.26 -5.74
C GLU A 141 18.92 -20.43 -5.03
N LEU A 142 18.20 -20.15 -3.95
CA LEU A 142 17.38 -21.15 -3.25
C LEU A 142 16.30 -21.73 -4.16
N LEU A 143 15.57 -20.88 -4.89
CA LEU A 143 14.56 -21.31 -5.85
C LEU A 143 15.17 -22.12 -7.00
N ARG A 144 16.32 -21.69 -7.54
CA ARG A 144 17.03 -22.42 -8.60
C ARG A 144 17.39 -23.83 -8.16
N GLY A 145 17.72 -24.04 -6.88
CA GLY A 145 18.00 -25.38 -6.32
C GLY A 145 16.78 -26.30 -6.21
N LYS A 146 15.56 -25.77 -6.37
CA LYS A 146 14.29 -26.50 -6.20
C LYS A 146 13.46 -26.60 -7.48
N MET A 147 13.94 -26.04 -8.59
CA MET A 147 13.19 -25.94 -9.85
C MET A 147 13.99 -26.49 -11.04
N ASP A 148 13.34 -27.29 -11.89
CA ASP A 148 13.94 -27.80 -13.13
C ASP A 148 14.07 -26.72 -14.22
N ALA A 149 13.06 -25.85 -14.32
CA ALA A 149 13.03 -24.70 -15.22
C ALA A 149 13.03 -23.41 -14.40
N TRP A 150 14.06 -22.58 -14.59
CA TRP A 150 14.28 -21.38 -13.78
C TRP A 150 14.67 -20.17 -14.63
N ASN A 151 14.24 -18.99 -14.21
CA ASN A 151 14.67 -17.71 -14.76
C ASN A 151 14.78 -16.66 -13.63
N ARG A 152 15.40 -15.51 -13.92
CA ARG A 152 15.59 -14.43 -12.92
C ARG A 152 14.31 -13.65 -12.61
N SER A 153 13.26 -13.80 -13.42
CA SER A 153 11.95 -13.16 -13.24
C SER A 153 10.93 -14.07 -12.55
N VAL A 154 11.34 -15.26 -12.08
CA VAL A 154 10.42 -16.33 -11.68
C VAL A 154 9.41 -15.92 -10.61
N ILE A 155 9.82 -15.03 -9.69
CA ILE A 155 8.94 -14.48 -8.65
C ILE A 155 7.93 -13.52 -9.27
N THR A 156 8.37 -12.56 -10.08
CA THR A 156 7.51 -11.58 -10.75
C THR A 156 6.55 -12.25 -11.75
N ASP A 157 7.05 -13.22 -12.52
CA ASP A 157 6.29 -13.99 -13.50
C ASP A 157 5.18 -14.83 -12.83
N ASN A 158 5.30 -15.14 -11.53
CA ASN A 158 4.31 -15.91 -10.76
C ASN A 158 3.63 -15.09 -9.65
N ALA A 159 3.83 -13.78 -9.61
CA ALA A 159 3.40 -12.90 -8.52
C ALA A 159 1.90 -13.05 -8.18
N GLY A 160 1.03 -13.15 -9.19
CA GLY A 160 -0.42 -13.28 -9.00
C GLY A 160 -0.79 -14.62 -8.37
N THR A 161 -0.10 -15.69 -8.76
CA THR A 161 -0.28 -17.03 -8.19
C THR A 161 0.19 -17.07 -6.73
N LEU A 162 1.36 -16.49 -6.44
CA LEU A 162 1.92 -16.43 -5.09
C LEU A 162 1.05 -15.61 -4.13
N VAL A 163 0.66 -14.39 -4.52
CA VAL A 163 -0.22 -13.53 -3.72
C VAL A 163 -1.59 -14.18 -3.54
N GLY A 164 -2.14 -14.76 -4.61
CA GLY A 164 -3.41 -15.48 -4.55
C GLY A 164 -3.37 -16.72 -3.66
N HIS A 165 -2.22 -17.41 -3.57
CA HIS A 165 -2.02 -18.49 -2.62
C HIS A 165 -1.97 -17.97 -1.18
N ALA A 166 -1.08 -17.03 -0.88
CA ALA A 166 -0.91 -16.47 0.46
C ALA A 166 -2.24 -15.93 1.04
N ARG A 167 -3.05 -15.26 0.21
CA ARG A 167 -4.37 -14.73 0.64
C ARG A 167 -5.44 -15.79 0.87
N ARG A 168 -5.30 -16.98 0.30
CA ARG A 168 -6.19 -18.13 0.53
C ARG A 168 -5.77 -18.97 1.73
N THR A 169 -4.59 -18.73 2.28
CA THR A 169 -4.03 -19.43 3.44
C THR A 169 -3.74 -18.48 4.62
N PRO A 170 -4.72 -17.67 5.07
CA PRO A 170 -4.52 -16.84 6.25
C PRO A 170 -4.31 -17.70 7.50
N PRO A 171 -3.50 -17.24 8.47
CA PRO A 171 -3.45 -17.87 9.78
C PRO A 171 -4.82 -17.80 10.48
N ALA A 172 -5.06 -18.66 11.46
CA ALA A 172 -6.32 -18.69 12.22
C ALA A 172 -6.63 -17.36 12.92
N GLU A 173 -5.59 -16.66 13.38
CA GLU A 173 -5.67 -15.34 13.99
C GLU A 173 -4.69 -14.39 13.28
N PRO A 174 -5.14 -13.67 12.24
CA PRO A 174 -4.32 -12.69 11.55
C PRO A 174 -3.95 -11.49 12.44
N ILE A 175 -2.75 -10.95 12.25
CA ILE A 175 -2.33 -9.72 12.92
C ILE A 175 -3.26 -8.56 12.53
N PRO A 176 -3.86 -7.83 13.50
CA PRO A 176 -4.67 -6.66 13.20
C PRO A 176 -3.85 -5.55 12.54
N PHE A 177 -4.43 -4.82 11.57
CA PHE A 177 -3.74 -3.76 10.82
C PHE A 177 -2.98 -2.76 11.71
N ARG A 178 -3.63 -2.32 12.79
CA ARG A 178 -3.05 -1.38 13.75
C ARG A 178 -1.73 -1.88 14.35
N ARG A 179 -1.61 -3.18 14.57
CA ARG A 179 -0.41 -3.79 15.16
C ARG A 179 0.80 -3.74 14.21
N TYR A 180 0.59 -3.82 12.90
CA TYR A 180 1.66 -3.54 11.92
C TYR A 180 2.10 -2.08 11.93
N LEU A 181 1.14 -1.15 12.05
CA LEU A 181 1.48 0.27 12.16
C LEU A 181 2.31 0.55 13.40
N ASP A 182 1.91 0.01 14.55
CA ASP A 182 2.67 0.17 15.79
C ASP A 182 4.05 -0.51 15.70
N PHE A 183 4.17 -1.62 14.96
CA PHE A 183 5.47 -2.25 14.66
C PHE A 183 6.38 -1.33 13.83
N ILE A 184 5.89 -0.78 12.72
CA ILE A 184 6.65 0.11 11.83
C ILE A 184 7.02 1.42 12.54
N ASP A 185 6.10 1.96 13.35
CA ASP A 185 6.32 3.19 14.13
C ASP A 185 7.22 2.97 15.36
N GLY A 186 7.63 1.72 15.66
CA GLY A 186 8.47 1.41 16.82
C GLY A 186 7.75 1.61 18.17
N ARG A 187 6.42 1.51 18.20
CA ARG A 187 5.58 1.72 19.38
C ARG A 187 5.27 0.45 20.17
N LEU A 188 5.67 -0.71 19.66
CA LEU A 188 5.51 -1.97 20.37
C LEU A 188 6.55 -2.13 21.48
N THR A 189 6.15 -2.80 22.56
CA THR A 189 7.12 -3.33 23.52
C THR A 189 8.02 -4.36 22.85
N TRP A 190 9.19 -4.64 23.43
CA TRP A 190 10.12 -5.63 22.89
C TRP A 190 9.46 -7.01 22.69
N GLN A 191 8.72 -7.52 23.68
CA GLN A 191 7.99 -8.78 23.56
C GLN A 191 6.94 -8.77 22.43
N ASN A 192 6.16 -7.68 22.31
CA ASN A 192 5.14 -7.57 21.27
C ASN A 192 5.77 -7.46 19.87
N ARG A 193 6.97 -6.90 19.78
CA ARG A 193 7.74 -6.80 18.55
C ARG A 193 8.24 -8.19 18.10
N GLU A 194 8.86 -8.95 18.99
CA GLU A 194 9.31 -10.32 18.70
C GLU A 194 8.14 -11.22 18.26
N GLU A 195 6.98 -11.06 18.90
CA GLU A 195 5.79 -11.80 18.49
C GLU A 195 5.37 -11.49 17.06
N VAL A 196 5.37 -10.20 16.66
CA VAL A 196 5.06 -9.79 15.28
C VAL A 196 6.11 -10.35 14.31
N GLU A 197 7.40 -10.27 14.62
CA GLU A 197 8.47 -10.80 13.77
C GLU A 197 8.33 -12.33 13.59
N ARG A 198 7.99 -13.06 14.65
CA ARG A 198 7.72 -14.50 14.61
C ARG A 198 6.51 -14.84 13.74
N LEU A 199 5.37 -14.15 13.95
CA LEU A 199 4.14 -14.40 13.20
C LEU A 199 4.30 -14.09 11.70
N VAL A 200 4.96 -12.99 11.37
CA VAL A 200 5.26 -12.63 9.99
C VAL A 200 6.22 -13.63 9.34
N SER A 201 7.24 -14.09 10.08
CA SER A 201 8.16 -15.10 9.55
C SER A 201 7.49 -16.44 9.29
N ALA A 202 6.42 -16.76 10.02
CA ALA A 202 5.69 -18.01 9.91
C ALA A 202 4.65 -18.06 8.77
N SER A 203 4.32 -16.93 8.13
CA SER A 203 3.22 -16.89 7.15
C SER A 203 3.45 -15.86 6.04
N TRP A 204 3.33 -16.28 4.78
CA TRP A 204 3.36 -15.37 3.63
C TRP A 204 2.14 -14.46 3.55
N TYR A 205 1.01 -14.84 4.16
CA TYR A 205 -0.12 -13.93 4.33
C TYR A 205 0.31 -12.70 5.14
N GLU A 206 0.99 -12.92 6.26
CA GLU A 206 1.42 -11.83 7.15
C GLU A 206 2.57 -11.01 6.54
N VAL A 207 3.43 -11.63 5.73
CA VAL A 207 4.40 -10.89 4.90
C VAL A 207 3.68 -10.00 3.88
N ASP A 208 2.66 -10.50 3.19
CA ASP A 208 1.85 -9.71 2.24
C ASP A 208 1.21 -8.50 2.94
N GLN A 209 0.53 -8.74 4.06
CA GLN A 209 -0.12 -7.67 4.82
C GLN A 209 0.88 -6.61 5.29
N LEU A 210 2.02 -7.01 5.86
CA LEU A 210 3.05 -6.06 6.28
C LEU A 210 3.63 -5.26 5.10
N CYS A 211 3.86 -5.89 3.95
CA CYS A 211 4.35 -5.20 2.75
C CYS A 211 3.31 -4.19 2.22
N VAL A 212 2.02 -4.52 2.25
CA VAL A 212 0.93 -3.58 1.91
C VAL A 212 0.90 -2.40 2.88
N VAL A 213 1.06 -2.63 4.19
CA VAL A 213 1.13 -1.55 5.19
C VAL A 213 2.33 -0.64 4.91
N ARG A 214 3.50 -1.21 4.60
CA ARG A 214 4.72 -0.44 4.28
C ARG A 214 4.58 0.37 2.99
N GLU A 215 3.92 -0.17 1.98
CA GLU A 215 3.64 0.56 0.74
C GLU A 215 2.73 1.78 1.02
N ALA A 216 1.69 1.59 1.84
CA ALA A 216 0.84 2.69 2.23
C ALA A 216 1.58 3.74 3.09
N ASP A 217 2.44 3.33 4.01
CA ASP A 217 3.31 4.24 4.77
C ASP A 217 4.22 5.05 3.84
N ASP A 218 4.93 4.39 2.92
CA ASP A 218 5.84 5.04 1.97
C ASP A 218 5.11 6.06 1.08
N ALA A 219 3.94 5.69 0.56
CA ALA A 219 3.10 6.60 -0.23
C ALA A 219 2.63 7.82 0.59
N VAL A 220 2.24 7.63 1.84
CA VAL A 220 1.81 8.73 2.73
C VAL A 220 3.00 9.62 3.11
N GLN A 221 4.18 9.06 3.38
CA GLN A 221 5.39 9.84 3.70
C GLN A 221 5.91 10.63 2.49
N GLY A 222 5.78 10.07 1.28
CA GLY A 222 6.17 10.73 0.04
C GLY A 222 5.18 11.78 -0.45
N ALA A 223 3.94 11.76 0.05
CA ALA A 223 2.87 12.64 -0.36
C ALA A 223 3.12 14.08 0.10
N ARG A 224 2.84 15.03 -0.82
CA ARG A 224 2.76 16.46 -0.49
C ARG A 224 1.33 16.93 -0.75
N PRO A 225 0.70 17.65 0.19
CA PRO A 225 -0.65 18.14 -0.01
C PRO A 225 -0.77 18.95 -1.29
N LEU A 226 -1.88 18.76 -2.01
CA LEU A 226 -2.12 19.53 -3.25
C LEU A 226 -2.29 21.01 -2.94
N GLU A 227 -1.80 21.83 -3.88
CA GLU A 227 -2.13 23.25 -3.92
C GLU A 227 -3.57 23.47 -4.36
N ALA A 228 -4.13 24.64 -4.03
CA ALA A 228 -5.55 24.92 -4.24
C ALA A 228 -5.99 24.80 -5.70
N ASP A 229 -5.15 25.23 -6.64
CA ASP A 229 -5.46 25.23 -8.08
C ASP A 229 -5.49 23.81 -8.65
N GLU A 230 -4.59 22.93 -8.17
CA GLU A 230 -4.55 21.53 -8.57
C GLU A 230 -5.71 20.74 -7.95
N ALA A 231 -6.02 21.01 -6.67
CA ALA A 231 -7.15 20.39 -5.98
C ALA A 231 -8.50 20.75 -6.63
N ALA A 232 -8.66 21.95 -7.18
CA ALA A 232 -9.90 22.38 -7.82
C ALA A 232 -10.31 21.44 -8.96
N GLY A 233 -9.35 21.01 -9.80
CA GLY A 233 -9.64 20.10 -10.91
C GLY A 233 -10.20 18.74 -10.46
N TYR A 234 -9.74 18.21 -9.33
CA TYR A 234 -10.26 16.95 -8.80
C TYR A 234 -11.58 17.11 -8.04
N LEU A 235 -11.80 18.25 -7.39
CA LEU A 235 -13.09 18.53 -6.73
C LEU A 235 -14.23 18.66 -7.75
N ASP A 236 -13.94 19.24 -8.91
CA ASP A 236 -14.89 19.32 -10.01
C ASP A 236 -15.28 17.92 -10.53
N LEU A 237 -14.35 16.96 -10.60
CA LEU A 237 -14.65 15.57 -10.97
C LEU A 237 -15.61 14.88 -9.98
N LEU A 238 -15.52 15.25 -8.70
CA LEU A 238 -16.41 14.73 -7.67
C LEU A 238 -17.77 15.45 -7.62
N GLY A 239 -17.96 16.49 -8.45
CA GLY A 239 -19.15 17.34 -8.43
C GLY A 239 -19.27 18.18 -7.16
N VAL A 240 -18.15 18.40 -6.46
CA VAL A 240 -18.10 19.13 -5.19
C VAL A 240 -17.83 20.59 -5.48
N LYS A 241 -18.83 21.45 -5.25
CA LYS A 241 -18.63 22.90 -5.34
C LYS A 241 -17.69 23.34 -4.22
N PRO A 242 -16.62 24.11 -4.51
CA PRO A 242 -15.76 24.62 -3.45
C PRO A 242 -16.60 25.43 -2.46
N PRO A 243 -16.33 25.33 -1.15
CA PRO A 243 -17.05 26.12 -0.16
C PRO A 243 -16.90 27.61 -0.54
N ARG A 244 -18.03 28.29 -0.73
CA ARG A 244 -18.04 29.73 -1.05
C ARG A 244 -17.18 30.44 -0.01
N ARG A 245 -16.06 31.02 -0.42
CA ARG A 245 -15.23 31.87 0.46
C ARG A 245 -16.17 32.94 1.03
N SER A 246 -16.49 32.85 2.32
CA SER A 246 -17.39 33.82 2.92
C SER A 246 -16.72 35.19 2.85
N PHE A 247 -17.40 36.11 2.18
CA PHE A 247 -16.97 37.50 1.95
C PHE A 247 -16.60 38.21 3.27
N TRP A 248 -17.11 37.72 4.40
CA TRP A 248 -16.89 38.20 5.75
C TRP A 248 -15.45 38.06 6.27
N LYS A 249 -14.64 37.10 5.80
CA LYS A 249 -13.24 36.98 6.25
C LYS A 249 -12.32 38.06 5.67
N ARG A 250 -12.78 38.86 4.70
CA ARG A 250 -12.03 39.98 4.12
C ARG A 250 -12.26 41.32 4.86
N LEU A 251 -13.30 41.40 5.69
CA LEU A 251 -13.68 42.63 6.41
C LEU A 251 -13.08 42.74 7.83
N VAL A 252 -12.42 41.69 8.33
CA VAL A 252 -11.78 41.66 9.67
C VAL A 252 -10.25 41.85 9.60
N ARG A 253 -9.71 42.10 8.40
CA ARG A 253 -8.30 42.48 8.16
C ARG A 253 -8.19 43.73 7.28
N GLY A 254 -9.17 44.63 7.39
CA GLY A 254 -9.12 45.99 6.86
C GLY A 254 -8.84 46.97 7.99
#